data_AF-A0A9N9NKE3-F1
#
_entry.id   AF-A0A9N9NKE3-F1
#
_cell.length_a   1.000
_cell.length_b   1.000
_cell.length_c   1.000
_cell.angle_alpha   90.00
_cell.angle_beta   90.00
_cell.angle_gamma   90.00
#
_symmetry.space_group_name_H-M   'P 1'
#
loop_
_entity.id
_entity.type
_entity.pdbx_description
1 polymer ?
#
loop_
_entity_poly.entity_id
_entity_poly.type
_entity_poly.pdbx_seq_one_letter_code
_entity_poly.pdbx_strand_id
1 'polypeptide(L)'
;MSRTSKDRFDELLHNYPKFPKKPLAKSSLPFKIGSKITIKNYNTFLHNYGSSGYKFWFNSNNDTKTGEVYIIDMASTVHEDVVSRLQKFFEIPNNGVVDDPLIRVSGQP
;
A
#
# COMPACT_ATOMS: atom_id res chain seq x y z
N MET A 1 -14.63 -28.40 21.99
CA MET A 1 -13.46 -27.57 22.37
C MET A 1 -13.76 -26.13 22.00
N SER A 2 -13.73 -25.22 22.96
CA SER A 2 -13.94 -23.78 22.72
C SER A 2 -12.61 -23.13 22.30
N ARG A 3 -12.62 -22.33 21.23
CA ARG A 3 -11.41 -21.67 20.71
C ARG A 3 -10.97 -20.52 21.61
N THR A 4 -9.67 -20.27 21.71
CA THR A 4 -9.13 -19.20 22.57
C THR A 4 -9.20 -17.82 21.89
N SER A 5 -9.15 -16.74 22.69
CA SER A 5 -9.18 -15.36 22.19
C SER A 5 -8.02 -15.02 21.25
N LYS A 6 -6.87 -15.66 21.46
CA LYS A 6 -5.68 -15.56 20.60
C LYS A 6 -5.93 -16.18 19.23
N ASP A 7 -6.55 -17.37 19.18
CA ASP A 7 -6.91 -18.03 17.91
C ASP A 7 -7.84 -17.14 17.06
N ARG A 8 -8.77 -16.42 17.69
CA ARG A 8 -9.65 -15.47 16.99
C ARG A 8 -8.92 -14.23 16.47
N PHE A 9 -7.94 -13.72 17.23
CA PHE A 9 -7.15 -12.56 16.82
C PHE A 9 -6.19 -12.89 15.68
N ASP A 10 -5.55 -14.07 15.75
CA ASP A 10 -4.70 -14.58 14.68
C ASP A 10 -5.52 -14.85 13.41
N GLU A 11 -6.72 -15.44 13.51
CA GLU A 11 -7.65 -15.66 12.39
C GLU A 11 -8.10 -14.33 11.73
N LEU A 12 -8.35 -13.28 12.52
CA LEU A 12 -8.64 -11.94 12.00
C LEU A 12 -7.46 -11.35 11.21
N LEU A 13 -6.22 -11.56 11.66
CA LEU A 13 -5.01 -11.08 10.99
C LEU A 13 -4.56 -11.96 9.81
N HIS A 14 -5.04 -13.21 9.70
CA HIS A 14 -4.71 -14.10 8.58
C HIS A 14 -5.47 -13.74 7.30
N ASN A 15 -6.55 -12.98 7.42
CA ASN A 15 -7.43 -12.63 6.29
C ASN A 15 -7.08 -11.28 5.62
N TYR A 16 -5.97 -10.66 5.99
CA TYR A 16 -5.46 -9.42 5.38
C TYR A 16 -4.14 -9.65 4.64
N PRO A 17 -3.90 -8.96 3.51
CA PRO A 17 -2.58 -8.91 2.89
C PRO A 17 -1.52 -8.38 3.88
N LYS A 18 -0.30 -8.93 3.80
CA LYS A 18 0.81 -8.60 4.70
C LYS A 18 2.01 -8.10 3.91
N PHE A 19 2.53 -6.94 4.28
CA PHE A 19 3.72 -6.39 3.66
C PHE A 19 4.94 -7.31 3.84
N PRO A 20 5.89 -7.29 2.89
CA PRO A 20 7.17 -7.95 3.06
C PRO A 20 7.88 -7.42 4.32
N LYS A 21 8.56 -8.31 5.04
CA LYS A 21 9.34 -7.94 6.24
C LYS A 21 10.66 -7.23 5.90
N LYS A 22 11.08 -7.28 4.65
CA LYS A 22 12.31 -6.69 4.12
C LYS A 22 11.97 -5.84 2.89
N PRO A 23 12.77 -4.82 2.56
CA PRO A 23 12.61 -4.08 1.31
C PRO A 23 12.55 -5.03 0.10
N LEU A 24 11.61 -4.79 -0.80
CA LEU A 24 11.47 -5.54 -2.05
C LEU A 24 12.40 -4.96 -3.12
N ALA A 25 13.12 -5.82 -3.83
CA ALA A 25 13.76 -5.44 -5.09
C ALA A 25 12.72 -5.50 -6.22
N LYS A 26 12.83 -4.60 -7.22
CA LYS A 26 11.96 -4.63 -8.41
C LYS A 26 11.97 -5.97 -9.14
N SER A 27 13.11 -6.66 -9.15
CA SER A 27 13.25 -7.99 -9.75
C SER A 27 12.45 -9.09 -9.04
N SER A 28 11.97 -8.84 -7.82
CA SER A 28 11.18 -9.78 -7.04
C SER A 28 9.67 -9.65 -7.28
N LEU A 29 9.25 -8.78 -8.21
CA LEU A 29 7.86 -8.57 -8.58
C LEU A 29 7.43 -9.53 -9.72
N PRO A 30 6.17 -10.00 -9.74
CA PRO A 30 5.12 -9.74 -8.75
C PRO A 30 5.36 -10.52 -7.44
N PHE A 31 5.19 -9.84 -6.29
CA PHE A 31 5.40 -10.43 -4.97
C PHE A 31 4.07 -10.69 -4.26
N LYS A 32 3.82 -11.95 -3.87
CA LYS A 32 2.58 -12.35 -3.21
C LYS A 32 2.55 -11.93 -1.75
N ILE A 33 1.49 -11.22 -1.35
CA ILE A 33 1.31 -10.70 0.02
C ILE A 33 0.05 -11.24 0.70
N GLY A 34 -0.82 -11.95 -0.03
CA GLY A 34 -2.04 -12.52 0.55
C GLY A 34 -2.60 -13.68 -0.26
N SER A 35 -3.23 -14.62 0.44
CA SER A 35 -3.97 -15.76 -0.12
C SER A 35 -5.33 -15.88 0.55
N LYS A 36 -6.34 -16.34 -0.20
CA LYS A 36 -7.72 -16.49 0.29
C LYS A 36 -8.30 -15.18 0.86
N ILE A 37 -7.91 -14.05 0.27
CA ILE A 37 -8.34 -12.72 0.70
C ILE A 37 -9.69 -12.41 0.08
N THR A 38 -10.67 -11.99 0.87
CA THR A 38 -11.95 -11.51 0.33
C THR A 38 -11.78 -10.11 -0.27
N ILE A 39 -12.63 -9.76 -1.25
CA ILE A 39 -12.61 -8.40 -1.84
C ILE A 39 -12.82 -7.31 -0.77
N LYS A 40 -13.64 -7.58 0.25
CA LYS A 40 -13.87 -6.66 1.38
C LYS A 40 -12.57 -6.38 2.12
N ASN A 41 -11.82 -7.42 2.48
CA ASN A 41 -10.56 -7.26 3.20
C ASN A 41 -9.48 -6.62 2.33
N TYR A 42 -9.46 -6.92 1.04
CA TYR A 42 -8.59 -6.24 0.08
C TYR A 42 -8.90 -4.74 0.00
N ASN A 43 -10.18 -4.36 -0.09
CA ASN A 43 -10.58 -2.94 -0.14
C ASN A 43 -10.25 -2.20 1.17
N THR A 44 -10.46 -2.84 2.33
CA THR A 44 -10.04 -2.28 3.61
C THR A 44 -8.50 -2.11 3.67
N PHE A 45 -7.75 -3.08 3.16
CA PHE A 45 -6.29 -2.98 3.05
C PHE A 45 -5.88 -1.82 2.13
N LEU A 46 -6.47 -1.70 0.94
CA LEU A 46 -6.20 -0.60 0.01
C LEU A 46 -6.53 0.77 0.60
N HIS A 47 -7.63 0.90 1.34
CA HIS A 47 -7.98 2.16 2.00
C HIS A 47 -6.89 2.61 2.98
N ASN A 48 -6.30 1.67 3.72
CA ASN A 48 -5.31 1.98 4.74
C ASN A 48 -3.88 2.12 4.20
N TYR A 49 -3.59 1.50 3.05
CA TYR A 49 -2.21 1.36 2.55
C TYR A 49 -2.03 1.67 1.05
N GLY A 50 -3.06 2.18 0.38
CA GLY A 50 -3.02 2.49 -1.06
C GLY A 50 -1.96 3.54 -1.41
N SER A 51 -1.56 4.36 -0.45
CA SER A 51 -0.50 5.36 -0.61
C SER A 51 0.91 4.82 -0.41
N SER A 52 1.11 3.57 0.03
CA SER A 52 2.38 3.00 0.53
C SER A 52 3.57 2.92 -0.45
N GLY A 53 3.44 3.51 -1.65
CA GLY A 53 4.46 3.41 -2.70
C GLY A 53 4.46 2.08 -3.43
N TYR A 54 3.46 1.22 -3.20
CA TYR A 54 3.29 -0.03 -3.92
C TYR A 54 1.99 -0.02 -4.73
N LYS A 55 2.03 -0.64 -5.90
CA LYS A 55 0.83 -0.96 -6.68
C LYS A 55 0.41 -2.39 -6.40
N PHE A 56 -0.85 -2.57 -6.05
CA PHE A 56 -1.40 -3.87 -5.71
C PHE A 56 -2.29 -4.43 -6.81
N TRP A 57 -2.29 -5.75 -6.96
CA TRP A 57 -3.23 -6.47 -7.81
C TRP A 57 -3.98 -7.53 -7.00
N PHE A 58 -5.30 -7.53 -7.11
CA PHE A 58 -6.17 -8.58 -6.62
C PHE A 58 -6.50 -9.55 -7.76
N ASN A 59 -5.94 -10.76 -7.70
CA ASN A 59 -6.22 -11.83 -8.64
C ASN A 59 -7.39 -12.69 -8.09
N SER A 60 -8.59 -12.50 -8.64
CA SER A 60 -9.80 -13.19 -8.21
C SER A 60 -9.85 -14.61 -8.76
N ASN A 61 -10.13 -15.60 -7.92
CA ASN A 61 -10.48 -16.94 -8.37
C ASN A 61 -12.00 -17.01 -8.57
N ASN A 62 -12.46 -17.14 -9.82
CA ASN A 62 -13.89 -17.06 -10.16
C ASN A 62 -14.80 -18.02 -9.37
N ASP A 63 -14.25 -19.14 -8.88
CA ASP A 63 -15.02 -20.16 -8.13
C ASP A 63 -15.05 -19.92 -6.62
N THR A 64 -14.31 -18.93 -6.11
CA THR A 64 -14.28 -18.60 -4.68
C THR A 64 -14.55 -17.12 -4.46
N LYS A 65 -15.22 -16.74 -3.35
CA LYS A 65 -15.38 -15.32 -2.97
C LYS A 65 -14.07 -14.68 -2.47
N THR A 66 -12.93 -15.26 -2.85
CA THR A 66 -11.59 -14.95 -2.37
C THR A 66 -10.60 -14.92 -3.53
N GLY A 67 -9.49 -14.22 -3.33
CA GLY A 67 -8.42 -14.09 -4.31
C GLY A 67 -7.05 -14.04 -3.66
N GLU A 68 -6.06 -13.83 -4.52
CA GLU A 68 -4.66 -13.65 -4.16
C GLU A 68 -4.27 -12.19 -4.35
N VAL A 69 -3.40 -11.67 -3.48
CA VAL A 69 -2.99 -10.27 -3.53
C VAL A 69 -1.50 -10.19 -3.77
N TYR A 70 -1.12 -9.36 -4.74
CA TYR A 70 0.26 -9.17 -5.17
C TYR A 70 0.64 -7.69 -5.11
N ILE A 71 1.90 -7.43 -4.79
CA ILE A 71 2.59 -6.21 -5.19
C ILE A 71 3.08 -6.43 -6.61
N ILE A 72 2.69 -5.56 -7.54
CA ILE A 72 3.02 -5.68 -8.96
C ILE A 72 3.91 -4.55 -9.46
N ASP A 73 3.96 -3.44 -8.73
CA ASP A 73 4.82 -2.30 -9.03
C ASP A 73 5.16 -1.56 -7.74
N MET A 74 6.16 -0.70 -7.79
CA MET A 74 6.57 0.15 -6.69
C MET A 74 7.05 1.51 -7.21
N ALA A 75 6.89 2.55 -6.39
CA ALA A 75 7.43 3.87 -6.67
C ALA A 75 8.91 3.72 -7.02
N SER A 76 9.28 4.26 -8.19
CA SER A 76 10.68 4.35 -8.58
C SER A 76 11.31 5.55 -7.90
N THR A 77 12.62 5.54 -7.70
CA THR A 77 13.40 6.73 -7.33
C THR A 77 13.10 7.94 -8.23
N VAL A 78 12.74 7.73 -9.50
CA VAL A 78 12.30 8.81 -10.40
C VAL A 78 10.97 9.44 -9.98
N HIS A 79 10.04 8.65 -9.44
CA HIS A 79 8.77 9.16 -8.90
C HIS A 79 9.05 10.01 -7.66
N GLU A 80 9.88 9.51 -6.76
CA GLU A 80 10.38 10.19 -5.56
C GLU A 80 11.03 11.54 -5.90
N ASP A 81 11.96 11.53 -6.85
CA ASP A 81 12.67 12.72 -7.35
C ASP A 81 11.71 13.75 -7.97
N VAL A 82 10.74 13.29 -8.76
CA VAL A 82 9.75 14.18 -9.40
C VAL A 82 8.83 14.81 -8.35
N VAL A 83 8.32 14.03 -7.39
CA VAL A 83 7.48 14.55 -6.29
C VAL A 83 8.26 15.58 -5.47
N SER A 84 9.49 15.24 -5.07
CA SER A 84 10.37 16.15 -4.32
C SER A 84 10.63 17.45 -5.08
N ARG A 85 10.90 17.35 -6.38
CA ARG A 85 11.17 18.52 -7.22
C ARG A 85 9.95 19.40 -7.42
N LEU A 86 8.76 18.80 -7.58
CA LEU A 86 7.51 19.55 -7.63
C LEU A 86 7.25 20.28 -6.31
N GLN A 87 7.41 19.61 -5.16
CA GLN A 87 7.26 20.27 -3.86
C GLN A 87 8.20 21.47 -3.71
N LYS A 88 9.47 21.30 -4.11
CA LYS A 88 10.49 22.36 -4.04
C LYS A 88 10.16 23.57 -4.93
N PHE A 89 9.58 23.36 -6.10
CA PHE A 89 9.18 24.47 -6.97
C PHE A 89 8.12 25.40 -6.36
N PHE A 90 7.32 24.90 -5.40
CA PHE A 90 6.29 25.69 -4.73
C PHE A 90 6.73 26.29 -3.40
N GLU A 91 7.96 26.02 -2.91
CA GLU A 91 8.50 26.68 -1.72
C GLU A 91 8.58 28.21 -1.89
N ILE A 92 9.08 28.67 -3.03
CA ILE A 92 9.21 30.12 -3.34
C ILE A 92 7.83 30.78 -3.50
N PRO A 93 6.89 30.26 -4.33
CA PRO A 93 5.51 30.75 -4.40
C PRO A 93 4.77 30.80 -3.06
N ASN A 94 5.06 29.86 -2.16
CA ASN A 94 4.51 29.84 -0.81
C ASN A 94 5.25 30.78 0.16
N ASN A 95 6.21 31.59 -0.32
CA ASN A 95 7.02 32.49 0.49
C ASN A 95 7.75 31.78 1.65
N GLY A 96 8.15 30.52 1.44
CA GLY A 96 8.78 29.69 2.47
C GLY A 96 7.85 29.25 3.61
N VAL A 97 6.54 29.49 3.50
CA VAL A 97 5.55 29.01 4.49
C VAL A 97 5.48 27.49 4.41
N VAL A 98 5.82 26.83 5.53
CA VAL A 98 5.84 25.37 5.64
C VAL A 98 4.50 24.83 6.14
N ASP A 99 3.94 25.47 7.18
CA ASP A 99 2.65 25.09 7.77
C ASP A 99 1.51 25.85 7.10
N ASP A 100 0.51 25.11 6.60
CA ASP A 100 -0.66 25.63 5.86
C ASP A 100 -0.30 26.57 4.68
N PRO A 101 0.50 26.09 3.71
CA PRO A 101 0.91 26.92 2.59
C PRO A 101 -0.26 27.22 1.65
N LEU A 102 -0.18 28.35 0.95
CA LEU A 102 -1.15 28.76 -0.08
C LEU A 102 -1.38 27.66 -1.14
N ILE A 103 -0.30 26.98 -1.55
CA ILE A 103 -0.33 25.89 -2.53
C ILE A 103 0.21 24.63 -1.87
N ARG A 104 -0.65 23.63 -1.67
CA ARG A 104 -0.27 22.32 -1.15
C ARG A 104 0.03 21.35 -2.31
N VAL A 105 1.28 20.94 -2.42
CA VAL A 105 1.74 19.89 -3.34
C VAL A 105 1.98 18.61 -2.53
N SER A 106 1.21 17.57 -2.79
CA SER A 106 1.31 16.29 -2.10
C SER A 106 1.60 15.13 -3.06
N GLY A 107 2.26 14.11 -2.52
CA GLY A 107 2.68 12.90 -3.20
C GLY A 107 3.55 12.10 -2.24
N GLN A 108 3.65 10.78 -2.42
CA GLN A 108 4.66 10.02 -1.70
C GLN A 108 5.99 10.23 -2.43
N PRO A 109 6.98 10.88 -1.78
CA PRO A 109 8.32 10.93 -2.32
C PRO A 109 9.02 9.59 -2.07
#